data_AF-A0A8S9YFX2-F1
#
_entry.id   AF-A0A8S9YFX2-F1
#
_cell.length_a   1.000
_cell.length_b   1.000
_cell.length_c   1.000
_cell.angle_alpha   90.00
_cell.angle_beta   90.00
_cell.angle_gamma   90.00
#
_symmetry.space_group_name_H-M   'P 1'
#
loop_
_entity.id
_entity.type
_entity.pdbx_description
1 polymer ?
#
loop_
_entity_poly.entity_id
_entity_poly.type
_entity_poly.pdbx_seq_one_letter_code
_entity_poly.pdbx_strand_id
1 'polypeptide(L)'
;VARGPVIECRIRFLSFVSIYQYDARICAFIQQTANGSFLCHVIRCEPDAVAFCNTVRAACELRYQQCLDARGRTTKRETEDAQKRDVQTFNEVRPKENGK
;
A
#
# COMPACT_ATOMS: atom_id res chain seq x y z
N VAL A 1 -29.88 -7.50 17.58
CA VAL A 1 -28.42 -7.62 17.84
C VAL A 1 -27.70 -7.40 16.52
N ALA A 2 -26.93 -6.32 16.38
CA ALA A 2 -26.14 -6.09 15.17
C ALA A 2 -25.03 -7.15 15.10
N ARG A 3 -25.03 -7.98 14.06
CA ARG A 3 -23.94 -8.92 13.81
C ARG A 3 -22.83 -8.14 13.11
N GLY A 4 -21.75 -7.88 13.84
CA GLY A 4 -20.53 -7.31 13.27
C GLY A 4 -19.85 -8.28 12.28
N PRO A 5 -18.76 -7.84 11.63
CA PRO A 5 -17.99 -8.70 10.74
C PRO A 5 -17.45 -9.92 11.50
N VAL A 6 -17.48 -11.09 10.84
CA VAL A 6 -16.95 -12.34 11.40
C VAL A 6 -15.42 -12.31 11.43
N ILE A 7 -14.81 -11.65 10.44
CA ILE A 7 -13.36 -11.52 10.29
C ILE A 7 -13.02 -10.10 9.84
N GLU A 8 -12.05 -9.47 10.49
CA GLU A 8 -11.45 -8.22 10.07
C GLU A 8 -9.97 -8.43 9.74
N CYS A 9 -9.61 -8.27 8.47
CA CYS A 9 -8.22 -8.35 8.03
C CYS A 9 -7.87 -7.12 7.19
N ARG A 10 -6.84 -6.37 7.63
CA ARG A 10 -6.31 -5.25 6.84
C ARG A 10 -5.30 -5.77 5.82
N ILE A 11 -5.34 -5.22 4.60
CA ILE A 11 -4.44 -5.58 3.49
C ILE A 11 -2.95 -5.57 3.87
N ARG A 12 -2.51 -4.65 4.74
CA ARG A 12 -1.11 -4.60 5.23
C ARG A 12 -0.66 -5.89 5.94
N PHE A 13 -1.59 -6.59 6.58
CA PHE A 13 -1.29 -7.78 7.37
C PHE A 13 -1.57 -9.08 6.62
N LEU A 14 -2.15 -8.99 5.42
CA LEU A 14 -2.35 -10.13 4.54
C LEU A 14 -1.00 -10.50 3.92
N SER A 15 -0.50 -11.70 4.21
CA SER A 15 0.76 -12.19 3.66
C SER A 15 0.56 -13.11 2.45
N PHE A 16 -0.48 -13.95 2.47
CA PHE A 16 -0.78 -14.88 1.39
C PHE A 16 -2.29 -15.02 1.18
N VAL A 17 -2.69 -15.26 -0.07
CA VAL A 17 -4.05 -15.65 -0.47
C VAL A 17 -3.96 -16.72 -1.54
N SER A 18 -4.77 -17.76 -1.44
CA SER A 18 -4.81 -18.85 -2.43
C SER A 18 -6.19 -19.48 -2.53
N ILE A 19 -6.42 -20.13 -3.67
CA ILE A 19 -7.56 -21.02 -3.90
C ILE A 19 -7.04 -22.45 -3.83
N TYR A 20 -7.80 -23.35 -3.21
CA TYR A 20 -7.42 -24.75 -3.13
C TYR A 20 -7.51 -25.43 -4.51
N GLN A 21 -6.44 -26.11 -4.91
CA GLN A 21 -6.32 -26.64 -6.27
C GLN A 21 -7.37 -27.70 -6.63
N TYR A 22 -7.87 -28.45 -5.64
CA TYR A 22 -8.83 -29.54 -5.86
C TYR A 22 -10.29 -29.09 -5.67
N ASP A 23 -10.53 -27.92 -5.05
CA ASP A 23 -11.87 -27.36 -4.90
C ASP A 23 -11.82 -25.82 -4.95
N ALA A 24 -12.27 -25.25 -6.07
CA ALA A 24 -12.27 -23.81 -6.32
C ALA A 24 -13.18 -23.02 -5.35
N ARG A 25 -14.06 -23.70 -4.62
CA ARG A 25 -14.91 -23.09 -3.58
C ARG A 25 -14.15 -22.80 -2.31
N ILE A 26 -13.04 -23.48 -2.08
CA ILE A 26 -12.23 -23.33 -0.88
C ILE A 26 -11.10 -22.36 -1.19
N CYS A 27 -11.00 -21.29 -0.42
CA CYS A 27 -9.84 -20.42 -0.42
C CYS A 27 -9.31 -20.24 0.99
N ALA A 28 -8.04 -19.85 1.09
CA ALA A 28 -7.42 -19.52 2.34
C ALA A 28 -6.61 -18.24 2.23
N PHE A 29 -6.50 -17.53 3.34
CA PHE A 29 -5.57 -16.43 3.45
C PHE A 29 -4.85 -16.42 4.79
N ILE A 30 -3.62 -15.90 4.78
CA ILE A 30 -2.76 -15.84 5.97
C ILE A 30 -2.65 -14.38 6.42
N GLN A 31 -3.00 -14.14 7.68
CA GLN A 31 -2.89 -12.85 8.34
C GLN A 31 -1.76 -12.87 9.37
N GLN A 32 -0.84 -11.92 9.28
CA GLN A 32 0.09 -11.64 10.37
C GLN A 32 -0.61 -10.84 11.47
N THR A 33 -0.52 -11.31 12.71
CA THR A 33 -1.11 -10.65 13.88
C THR A 33 -0.12 -9.68 14.51
N ALA A 34 -0.62 -8.79 15.39
CA ALA A 34 0.21 -7.77 16.03
C ALA A 34 1.32 -8.33 16.95
N ASN A 35 1.11 -9.53 17.51
CA ASN A 35 2.09 -10.26 18.31
C ASN A 35 3.08 -11.09 17.46
N GLY A 36 3.08 -10.93 16.13
CA GLY A 36 4.00 -11.62 15.23
C GLY A 36 3.64 -13.07 14.88
N SER A 37 2.50 -13.58 15.34
CA SER A 37 1.99 -14.89 14.91
C SER A 37 1.25 -14.81 13.55
N PHE A 38 0.89 -15.96 12.99
CA PHE A 38 0.14 -16.06 11.75
C PHE A 38 -1.16 -16.83 11.98
N LEU A 39 -2.26 -16.30 11.43
CA LEU A 39 -3.57 -16.96 11.41
C LEU A 39 -3.92 -17.33 9.99
N CYS A 40 -4.29 -18.60 9.79
CA CYS A 40 -4.84 -19.11 8.54
C CYS A 40 -6.36 -19.07 8.62
N HIS A 41 -6.98 -18.32 7.72
CA HIS A 41 -8.43 -18.23 7.58
C HIS A 41 -8.84 -19.04 6.36
N VAL A 42 -9.69 -20.05 6.55
CA VAL A 42 -10.22 -20.88 5.48
C VAL A 42 -11.67 -20.50 5.24
N ILE A 43 -12.00 -20.18 3.99
CA ILE A 43 -13.33 -19.77 3.58
C ILE A 43 -13.81 -20.74 2.51
N ARG A 44 -15.09 -21.10 2.60
CA ARG A 44 -15.81 -21.77 1.52
C ARG A 44 -16.84 -20.80 0.94
N CYS A 45 -16.74 -20.54 -0.35
CA CYS A 45 -17.64 -19.69 -1.12
C CYS A 45 -18.36 -20.52 -2.21
N GLU A 46 -19.58 -20.15 -2.55
CA GLU A 46 -20.33 -20.73 -3.68
C GLU A 46 -20.63 -19.61 -4.69
N PRO A 47 -20.52 -19.85 -6.01
CA PRO A 47 -20.13 -21.11 -6.66
C PRO A 47 -18.62 -21.39 -6.65
N ASP A 48 -17.79 -20.38 -6.42
CA ASP A 48 -16.34 -20.48 -6.24
C ASP A 48 -15.80 -19.30 -5.42
N ALA A 49 -14.51 -19.34 -5.08
CA ALA A 49 -13.82 -18.29 -4.35
C ALA A 49 -13.05 -17.31 -5.26
N VAL A 50 -13.19 -17.40 -6.59
CA VAL A 50 -12.40 -16.64 -7.56
C VAL A 50 -12.68 -15.14 -7.42
N ALA A 51 -13.96 -14.76 -7.33
CA ALA A 51 -14.36 -13.35 -7.18
C ALA A 51 -13.78 -12.72 -5.90
N PHE A 52 -13.79 -13.48 -4.79
CA PHE A 52 -13.19 -13.06 -3.52
C PHE A 52 -11.68 -12.86 -3.68
N CYS A 53 -10.95 -13.85 -4.20
CA CYS A 53 -9.50 -13.77 -4.36
C CYS A 53 -9.08 -12.65 -5.32
N ASN A 54 -9.83 -12.41 -6.41
CA ASN A 54 -9.57 -11.30 -7.34
C ASN A 54 -9.79 -9.93 -6.69
N THR A 55 -10.80 -9.81 -5.83
CA THR A 55 -11.06 -8.57 -5.08
C THR A 55 -9.94 -8.29 -4.09
N VAL A 56 -9.51 -9.32 -3.35
CA VAL A 56 -8.36 -9.24 -2.44
C VAL A 56 -7.09 -8.83 -3.20
N ARG A 57 -6.84 -9.43 -4.36
CA ARG A 57 -5.73 -9.08 -5.23
C ARG A 57 -5.78 -7.61 -5.66
N ALA A 58 -6.91 -7.15 -6.17
CA ALA A 58 -7.08 -5.76 -6.60
C ALA A 58 -6.88 -4.77 -5.45
N ALA A 59 -7.34 -5.11 -4.24
CA ALA A 59 -7.10 -4.31 -3.04
C ALA A 59 -5.61 -4.25 -2.66
N CYS A 60 -4.88 -5.37 -2.79
CA CYS A 60 -3.43 -5.40 -2.61
C CYS A 60 -2.72 -4.50 -3.63
N GLU A 61 -3.08 -4.62 -4.91
CA GLU A 61 -2.50 -3.82 -6.00
C GLU A 61 -2.77 -2.32 -5.79
N LEU A 62 -4.00 -1.93 -5.45
CA LEU A 62 -4.35 -0.54 -5.16
C LEU A 62 -3.56 -0.01 -3.96
N ARG A 63 -3.44 -0.80 -2.89
CA ARG A 63 -2.70 -0.39 -1.69
C ARG A 63 -1.22 -0.22 -1.98
N TYR A 64 -0.66 -1.08 -2.83
CA TYR A 64 0.71 -1.00 -3.31
C TYR A 64 0.92 0.26 -4.14
N GLN A 65 0.03 0.55 -5.10
CA GLN A 65 0.09 1.76 -5.91
C GLN A 65 0.04 3.03 -5.05
N GLN A 66 -0.85 3.09 -4.05
CA GLN A 66 -0.92 4.22 -3.12
C GLN A 66 0.39 4.45 -2.34
N CYS A 67 1.11 3.38 -2.00
CA CYS A 67 2.42 3.49 -1.37
C CYS A 67 3.48 4.03 -2.35
N LEU A 68 3.44 3.60 -3.61
CA LEU A 68 4.34 4.10 -4.64
C LEU A 68 4.10 5.58 -4.96
N ASP A 69 2.84 5.98 -5.13
CA ASP A 69 2.47 7.36 -5.42
C ASP A 69 2.86 8.30 -4.27
N ALA A 70 2.67 7.86 -3.02
CA ALA A 70 3.10 8.62 -1.85
C ALA A 70 4.63 8.84 -1.83
N ARG A 71 5.41 7.83 -2.26
CA ARG A 71 6.87 7.93 -2.41
C ARG A 71 7.29 8.79 -3.61
N GLY A 72 6.57 8.72 -4.72
CA GLY A 72 6.80 9.59 -5.87
C GLY A 72 6.54 11.07 -5.56
N ARG A 73 5.64 11.36 -4.61
CA ARG A 73 5.43 12.73 -4.10
C ARG A 73 6.54 13.19 -3.15
N THR A 74 7.16 12.30 -2.38
CA THR A 74 8.29 12.66 -1.52
C THR A 74 9.54 12.98 -2.34
N THR A 75 9.83 12.22 -3.40
CA THR A 75 10.99 12.50 -4.26
C THR A 75 10.85 13.81 -5.05
N LYS A 76 9.62 14.17 -5.47
CA LYS A 76 9.35 15.45 -6.15
C LYS A 76 9.43 16.66 -5.20
N ARG A 77 8.98 16.51 -3.94
CA ARG A 77 9.12 17.56 -2.92
C ARG A 77 10.57 17.78 -2.50
N GLU A 78 11.35 16.71 -2.36
CA GLU A 78 12.79 16.81 -2.06
C GLU A 78 13.58 17.51 -3.18
N THR A 79 13.19 17.33 -4.44
CA THR A 79 13.81 18.07 -5.57
C THR A 79 13.36 19.52 -5.65
N GLU A 80 12.09 19.83 -5.35
CA GLU A 80 11.59 21.21 -5.31
C GLU A 80 12.17 22.03 -4.12
N ASP A 81 12.39 21.40 -2.96
CA ASP A 81 13.03 22.04 -1.79
C ASP A 81 14.57 22.11 -1.88
N ALA A 82 15.21 21.23 -2.66
CA ALA A 82 16.63 21.38 -3.01
C ALA A 82 16.83 22.50 -4.05
N GLN A 83 15.99 22.55 -5.09
CA GLN A 83 16.05 23.60 -6.13
C GLN A 83 15.83 25.01 -5.55
N LYS A 84 14.94 25.17 -4.56
CA LYS A 84 14.72 26.47 -3.90
C LYS A 84 15.91 26.93 -3.06
N ARG A 85 16.62 26.01 -2.42
CA ARG A 85 17.84 26.34 -1.65
C ARG A 85 18.98 26.75 -2.57
N ASP A 86 19.18 26.05 -3.68
CA ASP A 86 20.25 26.39 -4.64
C ASP A 86 20.00 27.73 -5.36
N VAL A 87 18.75 28.05 -5.73
CA VAL A 87 18.40 29.34 -6.35
C VAL A 87 18.57 30.52 -5.38
N GLN A 88 18.26 30.33 -4.10
CA GLN A 88 18.42 31.38 -3.09
C GLN A 88 19.91 31.66 -2.79
N THR A 89 20.72 30.61 -2.63
CA THR A 89 22.17 30.74 -2.45
C THR A 89 22.84 31.40 -3.67
N PHE A 90 22.42 31.08 -4.90
CA PHE A 90 22.98 31.73 -6.09
C PHE A 90 22.59 33.22 -6.22
N ASN A 91 21.42 33.61 -5.70
CA ASN A 91 20.98 35.01 -5.72
C ASN A 91 21.63 35.87 -4.61
N GLU A 92 22.06 35.27 -3.50
CA GLU A 92 22.80 35.97 -2.43
C GLU A 92 24.28 36.17 -2.75
N VAL A 93 24.89 35.32 -3.59
CA VAL A 93 26.33 35.36 -3.90
C VAL A 93 26.69 36.36 -5.02
N ARG A 94 25.71 36.98 -5.70
CA ARG A 94 26.03 38.03 -6.70
C ARG A 94 26.58 39.28 -6.00
N PRO A 95 27.83 39.69 -6.28
CA PRO A 95 28.31 40.97 -5.81
C PRO A 95 27.42 42.08 -6.39
N LYS A 96 27.00 43.01 -5.54
CA LYS A 96 26.31 44.24 -5.96
C LYS A 96 27.29 45.03 -6.82
N GLU A 97 27.12 44.96 -8.13
CA GLU A 97 27.82 45.84 -9.05
C GLU A 97 27.28 47.26 -8.80
N ASN A 98 28.00 48.02 -7.98
CA ASN A 98 27.69 49.43 -7.73
C ASN A 98 28.00 50.21 -9.01
N GLY A 99 26.94 50.55 -9.73
CA GLY A 99 27.00 51.47 -10.86
C GLY A 99 27.14 52.92 -10.38
N LYS A 100 28.26 53.53 -10.80
CA LYS A 100 28.67 54.95 -10.74
C LYS A 100 29.34 55.44 -9.46
#